data_AF-A0A954SFM1-F1
#
_entry.id   AF-A0A954SFM1-F1
#
_cell.length_a   1.000
_cell.length_b   1.000
_cell.length_c   1.000
_cell.angle_alpha   90.00
_cell.angle_beta   90.00
_cell.angle_gamma   90.00
#
_symmetry.space_group_name_H-M   'P 1'
#
loop_
_entity.id
_entity.type
_entity.pdbx_description
1 polymer ?
#
loop_
_entity_poly.entity_id
_entity_poly.type
_entity_poly.pdbx_seq_one_letter_code
_entity_poly.pdbx_strand_id
1 'polypeptide(L)'
;MSDGHALVPAPLNDRQLNLLARKFGACSGRSFVDVGCGEGQWLKALQVKGARVQGMDDPSRGAVALDGVILPGSPAANVPWESHSLDTVLLRSPQFFGAETFSAELIIALANLLSSLKPGGRLIVPVSSVDSLAAKSWQAEFRLLPGKAITRTVSTGLMGYLTLEFLFRPTAPVHLVEFRTMRQSPSRLEWHRIARAIVQSRMQSPVAA
;
A
#
# COMPACT_ATOMS: atom_id res chain seq x y z
N MET A 1 -8.67 27.06 -12.74
CA MET A 1 -9.51 25.92 -12.32
C MET A 1 -8.81 24.68 -12.84
N SER A 2 -7.97 24.06 -12.01
CA SER A 2 -7.33 22.78 -12.30
C SER A 2 -8.35 21.68 -12.06
N ASP A 3 -8.66 20.89 -13.07
CA ASP A 3 -9.51 19.70 -12.90
C ASP A 3 -8.87 18.78 -11.87
N GLY A 4 -9.53 18.67 -10.71
CA GLY A 4 -9.13 17.84 -9.59
C GLY A 4 -9.19 16.37 -9.96
N HIS A 5 -8.14 15.86 -10.57
CA HIS A 5 -8.00 14.42 -10.77
C HIS A 5 -7.78 13.77 -9.41
N ALA A 6 -8.86 13.25 -8.83
CA ALA A 6 -8.80 12.41 -7.64
C ALA A 6 -7.70 11.36 -7.82
N LEU A 7 -6.81 11.24 -6.83
CA LEU A 7 -5.90 10.12 -6.77
C LEU A 7 -6.83 8.92 -6.58
N VAL A 8 -6.99 8.04 -7.56
CA VAL A 8 -7.76 6.82 -7.35
C VAL A 8 -6.81 5.68 -7.70
N PRO A 9 -6.56 4.75 -6.76
CA PRO A 9 -5.73 3.60 -7.06
C PRO A 9 -6.42 2.82 -8.17
N ALA A 10 -5.65 2.36 -9.15
CA ALA A 10 -6.22 1.54 -10.21
C ALA A 10 -6.83 0.28 -9.60
N PRO A 11 -8.09 -0.06 -9.91
CA PRO A 11 -8.67 -1.30 -9.43
C PRO A 11 -7.83 -2.46 -9.96
N LEU A 12 -7.38 -3.32 -9.05
CA LEU A 12 -6.60 -4.51 -9.39
C LEU A 12 -7.53 -5.71 -9.50
N ASN A 13 -7.40 -6.47 -10.59
CA ASN A 13 -8.05 -7.77 -10.68
C ASN A 13 -7.23 -8.86 -9.96
N ASP A 14 -7.83 -10.03 -9.76
CA ASP A 14 -7.19 -11.16 -9.08
C ASP A 14 -5.87 -11.60 -9.70
N ARG A 15 -5.70 -11.47 -11.03
CA ARG A 15 -4.43 -11.83 -11.68
C ARG A 15 -3.32 -10.85 -11.31
N GLN A 16 -3.63 -9.57 -11.32
CA GLN A 16 -2.71 -8.52 -10.88
C GLN A 16 -2.37 -8.66 -9.39
N LEU A 17 -3.37 -8.93 -8.55
CA LEU A 17 -3.15 -9.21 -7.13
C LEU A 17 -2.25 -10.43 -6.92
N ASN A 18 -2.50 -11.54 -7.62
CA ASN A 18 -1.63 -12.72 -7.56
C ASN A 18 -0.22 -12.45 -8.08
N LEU A 19 -0.07 -11.63 -9.12
CA LEU A 19 1.23 -11.18 -9.62
C LEU A 19 2.01 -10.43 -8.53
N LEU A 20 1.36 -9.50 -7.82
CA LEU A 20 1.96 -8.76 -6.71
C LEU A 20 2.31 -9.70 -5.55
N ALA A 21 1.40 -10.56 -5.10
CA ALA A 21 1.65 -11.51 -4.02
C ALA A 21 2.88 -12.39 -4.30
N ARG A 22 2.99 -12.94 -5.52
CA ARG A 22 4.18 -13.71 -5.93
C ARG A 22 5.44 -12.85 -5.94
N LYS A 23 5.37 -11.67 -6.57
CA LYS A 23 6.54 -10.78 -6.72
C LYS A 23 7.09 -10.31 -5.38
N PHE A 24 6.21 -10.10 -4.40
CA PHE A 24 6.55 -9.53 -3.11
C PHE A 24 6.62 -10.57 -1.98
N GLY A 25 6.43 -11.85 -2.31
CA GLY A 25 6.78 -12.98 -1.44
C GLY A 25 5.69 -13.40 -0.45
N ALA A 26 4.41 -13.11 -0.72
CA ALA A 26 3.31 -13.53 0.14
C ALA A 26 3.31 -15.06 0.37
N CYS A 27 3.69 -15.84 -0.65
CA CYS A 27 3.78 -17.30 -0.56
C CYS A 27 5.16 -17.83 -0.13
N SER A 28 6.11 -16.96 0.23
CA SER A 28 7.46 -17.36 0.68
C SER A 28 7.64 -17.22 2.19
N GLY A 29 6.55 -17.39 2.96
CA GLY A 29 6.54 -17.22 4.42
C GLY A 29 6.69 -15.78 4.92
N ARG A 30 6.73 -14.78 4.03
CA ARG A 30 6.77 -13.36 4.41
C ARG A 30 5.36 -12.88 4.77
N SER A 31 5.30 -12.01 5.77
CA SER A 31 4.07 -11.35 6.18
C SER A 31 3.64 -10.31 5.14
N PHE A 32 2.38 -10.38 4.73
CA PHE A 32 1.80 -9.51 3.70
C PHE A 32 0.46 -8.97 4.17
N VAL A 33 0.32 -7.65 4.24
CA VAL A 33 -0.93 -6.99 4.63
C VAL A 33 -1.55 -6.29 3.43
N ASP A 34 -2.85 -6.44 3.24
CA ASP A 34 -3.64 -5.71 2.23
C ASP A 34 -4.62 -4.75 2.92
N VAL A 35 -4.38 -3.44 2.76
CA VAL A 35 -5.19 -2.36 3.34
C VAL A 35 -6.16 -1.85 2.28
N GLY A 36 -7.46 -1.94 2.56
CA GLY A 36 -8.52 -1.84 1.56
C GLY A 36 -8.79 -3.18 0.87
N CYS A 37 -8.79 -4.27 1.64
CA CYS A 37 -8.92 -5.63 1.13
C CYS A 37 -10.35 -6.01 0.65
N GLY A 38 -11.33 -5.15 0.87
CA GLY A 38 -12.76 -5.39 0.70
C GLY A 38 -13.21 -6.54 1.60
N GLU A 39 -13.98 -7.46 1.00
CA GLU A 39 -14.42 -8.71 1.63
C GLU A 39 -13.31 -9.75 1.84
N GLY A 40 -12.07 -9.46 1.44
CA GLY A 40 -10.89 -10.32 1.68
C GLY A 40 -10.94 -11.70 1.02
N GLN A 41 -11.79 -11.93 0.02
CA GLN A 41 -11.88 -13.19 -0.72
C GLN A 41 -10.51 -13.62 -1.28
N TRP A 42 -9.76 -12.68 -1.84
CA TRP A 42 -8.41 -12.92 -2.35
C TRP A 42 -7.42 -13.34 -1.25
N LEU A 43 -7.49 -12.73 -0.07
CA LEU A 43 -6.63 -13.07 1.07
C LEU A 43 -6.90 -14.48 1.56
N LYS A 44 -8.17 -14.89 1.65
CA LYS A 44 -8.53 -16.28 1.99
C LYS A 44 -7.94 -17.26 1.00
N ALA A 45 -8.05 -16.99 -0.30
CA ALA A 45 -7.48 -17.84 -1.34
C ALA A 45 -5.94 -17.97 -1.23
N LEU A 46 -5.26 -16.93 -0.75
CA LEU A 46 -3.82 -16.99 -0.46
C LEU A 46 -3.50 -17.75 0.83
N GLN A 47 -4.29 -17.59 1.89
CA GLN A 47 -4.09 -18.34 3.15
C GLN A 47 -4.25 -19.85 2.95
N VAL A 48 -5.22 -20.29 2.14
CA VAL A 48 -5.38 -21.71 1.76
C VAL A 48 -4.12 -22.26 1.09
N LYS A 49 -3.32 -21.39 0.44
CA LYS A 49 -2.02 -21.74 -0.16
C LYS A 49 -0.84 -21.59 0.81
N GLY A 50 -1.11 -21.43 2.10
CA GLY A 50 -0.10 -21.28 3.16
C GLY A 50 0.54 -19.88 3.24
N ALA A 51 -0.02 -18.87 2.56
CA ALA A 51 0.51 -17.52 2.64
C ALA A 51 0.23 -16.89 4.02
N ARG A 52 1.20 -16.14 4.55
CA ARG A 52 1.03 -15.35 5.78
C ARG A 52 0.46 -13.99 5.44
N VAL A 53 -0.84 -13.95 5.13
CA VAL A 53 -1.53 -12.72 4.72
C VAL A 53 -2.59 -12.30 5.73
N GLN A 54 -2.77 -10.98 5.86
CA GLN A 54 -3.84 -10.35 6.63
C GLN A 54 -4.41 -9.16 5.85
N GLY A 55 -5.63 -8.78 6.18
CA GLY A 55 -6.35 -7.66 5.58
C GLY A 55 -6.79 -6.66 6.62
N MET A 56 -6.94 -5.42 6.20
CA MET A 56 -7.62 -4.40 6.98
C MET A 56 -8.54 -3.60 6.06
N ASP A 57 -9.78 -3.38 6.51
CA ASP A 57 -10.71 -2.53 5.80
C ASP A 57 -11.68 -1.83 6.76
N ASP A 58 -12.30 -0.75 6.29
CA ASP A 58 -13.29 0.01 7.02
C ASP A 58 -14.65 -0.73 7.01
N PRO A 59 -15.18 -1.12 8.18
CA PRO A 59 -16.45 -1.84 8.27
C PRO A 59 -17.64 -1.05 7.72
N SER A 60 -17.57 0.28 7.66
CA SER A 60 -18.62 1.12 7.06
C SER A 60 -18.86 0.82 5.57
N ARG A 61 -17.97 0.07 4.91
CA ARG A 61 -18.05 -0.31 3.50
C ARG A 61 -18.43 -1.78 3.28
N GLY A 62 -18.99 -2.44 4.29
CA GLY A 62 -19.45 -3.82 4.18
C GLY A 62 -18.35 -4.86 4.36
N ALA A 63 -17.18 -4.47 4.88
CA ALA A 63 -16.18 -5.42 5.31
C ALA A 63 -16.71 -6.21 6.52
N VAL A 64 -17.05 -7.48 6.29
CA VAL A 64 -17.39 -8.41 7.36
C VAL A 64 -16.09 -8.98 7.91
N ALA A 65 -15.86 -8.85 9.21
CA ALA A 65 -14.73 -9.49 9.87
C ALA A 65 -14.80 -11.00 9.61
N LEU A 66 -13.80 -11.52 8.91
CA LEU A 66 -13.76 -12.90 8.47
C LEU A 66 -12.60 -13.58 9.19
N ASP A 67 -12.91 -14.42 10.17
CA ASP A 67 -12.03 -15.41 10.83
C ASP A 67 -10.60 -14.93 11.11
N GLY A 68 -10.42 -13.69 11.58
CA GLY A 68 -9.10 -13.11 11.86
C GLY A 68 -8.24 -12.79 10.63
N VAL A 69 -8.75 -13.01 9.42
CA VAL A 69 -8.12 -12.65 8.14
C VAL A 69 -8.25 -11.16 7.89
N ILE A 70 -9.42 -10.59 8.19
CA ILE A 70 -9.73 -9.17 7.98
C ILE A 70 -9.93 -8.50 9.33
N LEU A 71 -9.16 -7.44 9.56
CA LEU A 71 -9.19 -6.64 10.78
C LEU A 71 -9.99 -5.37 10.48
N PRO A 72 -11.16 -5.18 11.10
CA PRO A 72 -11.95 -3.97 10.86
C PRO A 72 -11.24 -2.76 11.46
N GLY A 73 -11.13 -1.68 10.69
CA GLY A 73 -10.61 -0.40 11.22
C GLY A 73 -9.96 0.49 10.17
N SER A 74 -9.55 1.68 10.65
CA SER A 74 -8.76 2.63 9.88
C SER A 74 -7.30 2.58 10.32
N PRO A 75 -6.35 2.43 9.36
CA PRO A 75 -4.92 2.59 9.63
C PRO A 75 -4.54 3.90 10.34
N ALA A 76 -5.35 4.97 10.23
CA ALA A 76 -5.11 6.22 10.93
C ALA A 76 -5.44 6.14 12.43
N ALA A 77 -6.41 5.31 12.81
CA ALA A 77 -6.86 5.16 14.19
C ALA A 77 -5.97 4.19 14.96
N ASN A 78 -5.91 2.93 14.51
CA ASN A 78 -5.10 1.90 15.17
C ASN A 78 -4.70 0.83 14.16
N VAL A 79 -3.45 0.37 14.25
CA VAL A 79 -2.98 -0.81 13.53
C VAL A 79 -2.66 -1.91 14.54
N PRO A 80 -3.26 -3.11 14.40
CA PRO A 80 -3.11 -4.20 15.38
C PRO A 80 -1.77 -4.92 15.26
N TRP A 81 -0.92 -4.52 14.33
CA TRP A 81 0.40 -5.11 14.13
C TRP A 81 1.42 -4.48 15.06
N GLU A 82 2.31 -5.32 15.56
CA GLU A 82 3.47 -4.90 16.33
C GLU A 82 4.46 -4.11 15.45
N SER A 83 5.26 -3.26 16.09
CA SER A 83 6.32 -2.54 15.38
C SER A 83 7.30 -3.51 14.74
N HIS A 84 7.70 -3.20 13.50
CA HIS A 84 8.69 -3.98 12.74
C HIS A 84 8.33 -5.47 12.56
N SER A 85 7.04 -5.81 12.47
CA SER A 85 6.56 -7.19 12.30
C SER A 85 6.25 -7.57 10.85
N LEU A 86 6.02 -6.58 9.97
CA LEU A 86 5.53 -6.78 8.61
C LEU A 86 6.65 -6.69 7.54
N ASP A 87 6.62 -7.56 6.54
CA ASP A 87 7.55 -7.53 5.41
C ASP A 87 7.00 -6.66 4.26
N THR A 88 5.69 -6.71 4.02
CA THR A 88 5.04 -5.99 2.92
C THR A 88 3.64 -5.52 3.30
N VAL A 89 3.33 -4.28 2.96
CA VAL A 89 1.99 -3.70 3.03
C VAL A 89 1.58 -3.26 1.62
N LEU A 90 0.41 -3.68 1.18
CA LEU A 90 -0.25 -3.24 -0.04
C LEU A 90 -1.38 -2.27 0.37
N LEU A 91 -1.34 -1.03 -0.12
CA LEU A 91 -2.32 0.01 0.19
C LEU A 91 -3.19 0.26 -1.02
N ARG A 92 -4.46 -0.16 -0.96
CA ARG A 92 -5.46 -0.02 -2.03
C ARG A 92 -6.69 0.78 -1.62
N SER A 93 -6.87 1.06 -0.33
CA SER A 93 -8.12 1.66 0.14
C SER A 93 -8.32 3.07 -0.45
N PRO A 94 -9.39 3.30 -1.23
CA PRO A 94 -9.62 4.56 -1.95
C PRO A 94 -9.78 5.79 -1.03
N GLN A 95 -10.12 5.59 0.25
CA GLN A 95 -10.19 6.67 1.24
C GLN A 95 -8.85 7.39 1.45
N PHE A 96 -7.74 6.70 1.19
CA PHE A 96 -6.40 7.28 1.26
C PHE A 96 -6.00 8.02 -0.01
N PHE A 97 -6.86 8.04 -1.02
CA PHE A 97 -6.55 8.64 -2.31
C PHE A 97 -7.60 9.70 -2.70
N GLY A 98 -8.79 9.71 -2.07
CA GLY A 98 -9.87 10.63 -2.41
C GLY A 98 -9.65 12.12 -2.08
N ALA A 99 -8.53 12.52 -1.49
CA ALA A 99 -8.22 13.93 -1.22
C ALA A 99 -7.18 14.45 -2.22
N GLU A 100 -7.48 15.59 -2.86
CA GLU A 100 -6.55 16.33 -3.75
C GLU A 100 -5.21 16.64 -3.04
N THR A 101 -5.26 16.73 -1.72
CA THR A 101 -4.12 16.92 -0.83
C THR A 101 -4.00 15.76 0.16
N PHE A 102 -2.77 15.34 0.45
CA PHE A 102 -2.51 14.36 1.51
C PHE A 102 -2.99 14.88 2.86
N SER A 103 -4.10 14.32 3.33
CA SER A 103 -4.74 14.71 4.59
C SER A 103 -3.85 14.38 5.79
N ALA A 104 -4.07 15.08 6.91
CA ALA A 104 -3.39 14.74 8.17
C ALA A 104 -3.67 13.28 8.59
N GLU A 105 -4.89 12.80 8.34
CA GLU A 105 -5.28 11.41 8.57
C GLU A 105 -4.44 10.42 7.77
N LEU A 106 -4.21 10.68 6.48
CA LEU A 106 -3.37 9.85 5.63
C LEU A 106 -1.92 9.81 6.12
N ILE A 107 -1.36 10.95 6.52
CA ILE A 107 0.01 11.01 7.04
C ILE A 107 0.14 10.21 8.34
N ILE A 108 -0.87 10.25 9.21
CA ILE A 108 -0.94 9.43 10.43
C ILE A 108 -1.07 7.94 10.08
N ALA A 109 -1.94 7.59 9.13
CA ALA A 109 -2.08 6.22 8.62
C ALA A 109 -0.74 5.68 8.08
N LEU A 110 -0.02 6.47 7.30
CA LEU A 110 1.30 6.10 6.80
C LEU A 110 2.28 5.88 7.94
N ALA A 111 2.33 6.74 8.96
CA ALA A 111 3.20 6.52 10.12
C ALA A 111 2.89 5.20 10.84
N ASN A 112 1.61 4.87 11.04
CA ASN A 112 1.19 3.61 11.65
C ASN A 112 1.63 2.39 10.82
N LEU A 113 1.36 2.40 9.51
CA LEU A 113 1.73 1.30 8.61
C LEU A 113 3.25 1.15 8.51
N LEU A 114 3.99 2.26 8.34
CA LEU A 114 5.45 2.26 8.24
C LEU A 114 6.12 1.84 9.55
N SER A 115 5.55 2.18 10.70
CA SER A 115 6.05 1.70 12.01
C SER A 115 5.95 0.18 12.16
N SER A 116 5.02 -0.44 11.44
CA SER A 116 4.79 -1.89 11.48
C SER A 116 5.71 -2.64 10.52
N LEU A 117 6.34 -1.96 9.55
CA LEU A 117 7.27 -2.57 8.60
C LEU A 117 8.64 -2.85 9.24
N LYS A 118 9.16 -4.05 9.01
CA LYS A 118 10.55 -4.43 9.31
C LYS A 118 11.54 -3.48 8.63
N PRO A 119 12.80 -3.42 9.09
CA PRO A 119 13.88 -2.83 8.32
C PRO A 119 13.98 -3.43 6.91
N GLY A 120 13.97 -2.57 5.88
CA GLY A 120 13.91 -2.98 4.48
C GLY A 120 12.56 -3.52 4.00
N GLY A 121 11.54 -3.50 4.86
CA GLY A 121 10.14 -3.74 4.52
C GLY A 121 9.62 -2.69 3.52
N ARG A 122 8.49 -3.00 2.89
CA ARG A 122 7.96 -2.19 1.80
C ARG A 122 6.47 -1.90 1.92
N LEU A 123 6.11 -0.66 1.59
CA LEU A 123 4.76 -0.22 1.33
C LEU A 123 4.57 -0.10 -0.19
N ILE A 124 3.49 -0.66 -0.71
CA ILE A 124 3.19 -0.71 -2.14
C ILE A 124 1.87 0.00 -2.39
N VAL A 125 1.89 0.94 -3.31
CA VAL A 125 0.72 1.72 -3.71
C VAL A 125 0.48 1.52 -5.21
N PRO A 126 -0.55 0.78 -5.63
CA PRO A 126 -0.90 0.66 -7.05
C PRO A 126 -1.38 1.98 -7.63
N VAL A 127 -0.94 2.30 -8.84
CA VAL A 127 -1.31 3.50 -9.60
C VAL A 127 -1.70 3.12 -11.03
N SER A 128 -2.49 3.96 -11.69
CA SER A 128 -2.94 3.70 -13.07
C SER A 128 -1.81 3.73 -14.09
N SER A 129 -0.85 4.64 -13.92
CA SER A 129 0.37 4.70 -14.72
C SER A 129 1.52 5.31 -13.91
N VAL A 130 2.76 5.01 -14.31
CA VAL A 130 3.97 5.52 -13.64
C VAL A 130 4.15 7.02 -13.79
N ASP A 131 3.63 7.61 -14.86
CA ASP A 131 3.75 9.04 -15.17
C ASP A 131 2.53 9.86 -14.75
N SER A 132 1.52 9.19 -14.17
CA SER A 132 0.32 9.83 -13.67
C SER A 132 0.64 10.88 -12.60
N LEU A 133 -0.23 11.90 -12.50
CA LEU A 133 -0.22 12.84 -11.38
C LEU A 133 -0.21 12.09 -10.04
N ALA A 134 -0.96 10.99 -9.96
CA ALA A 134 -1.02 10.18 -8.75
C ALA A 134 0.32 9.57 -8.34
N ALA A 135 1.06 8.99 -9.28
CA ALA A 135 2.39 8.46 -9.00
C ALA A 135 3.35 9.56 -8.52
N LYS A 136 3.29 10.75 -9.12
CA LYS A 136 4.12 11.91 -8.75
C LYS A 136 3.77 12.44 -7.36
N SER A 137 2.49 12.54 -7.02
CA SER A 137 2.03 12.95 -5.69
C SER A 137 2.51 11.97 -4.63
N TRP A 138 2.31 10.66 -4.82
CA TRP A 138 2.82 9.63 -3.90
C TRP A 138 4.34 9.68 -3.74
N GLN A 139 5.09 9.88 -4.84
CA GLN A 139 6.53 10.05 -4.74
C GLN A 139 6.94 11.29 -3.96
N ALA A 140 6.31 12.44 -4.21
CA ALA A 140 6.60 13.70 -3.51
C ALA A 140 6.41 13.54 -2.00
N GLU A 141 5.36 12.82 -1.61
CA GLU A 141 4.99 12.56 -0.21
C GLU A 141 5.97 11.61 0.45
N PHE A 142 6.32 10.53 -0.24
CA PHE A 142 7.32 9.58 0.26
C PHE A 142 8.72 10.18 0.36
N ARG A 143 9.05 11.28 -0.36
CA ARG A 143 10.32 12.01 -0.18
C ARG A 143 10.40 12.74 1.16
N LEU A 144 9.28 13.03 1.81
CA LEU A 144 9.24 13.65 3.13
C LEU A 144 9.50 12.63 4.26
N LEU A 145 9.50 11.34 3.94
CA LEU A 145 9.62 10.25 4.90
C LEU A 145 11.02 9.62 4.85
N PRO A 146 11.55 9.11 5.98
CA PRO A 146 12.85 8.44 5.99
C PRO A 146 12.78 7.07 5.30
N GLY A 147 13.15 7.04 4.02
CA GLY A 147 13.21 5.82 3.23
C GLY A 147 13.50 6.08 1.76
N LYS A 148 13.17 5.12 0.91
CA LYS A 148 13.36 5.23 -0.54
C LYS A 148 12.05 4.99 -1.27
N ALA A 149 11.57 6.01 -1.96
CA ALA A 149 10.48 5.92 -2.92
C ALA A 149 11.01 5.45 -4.28
N ILE A 150 10.33 4.49 -4.91
CA ILE A 150 10.67 3.95 -6.23
C ILE A 150 9.37 3.69 -6.99
N THR A 151 9.24 4.23 -8.19
CA THR A 151 8.15 3.80 -9.09
C THR A 151 8.61 2.63 -9.93
N ARG A 152 7.73 1.63 -10.08
CA ARG A 152 8.03 0.40 -10.83
C ARG A 152 6.81 -0.05 -11.62
N THR A 153 7.09 -0.76 -12.70
CA THR A 153 6.09 -1.55 -13.43
C THR A 153 6.39 -3.01 -13.18
N VAL A 154 5.39 -3.76 -12.72
CA VAL A 154 5.47 -5.21 -12.51
C VAL A 154 4.66 -5.90 -13.58
N SER A 155 5.31 -6.75 -14.36
CA SER A 155 4.68 -7.60 -15.37
C SER A 155 5.00 -9.07 -15.10
N THR A 156 4.31 -9.97 -15.80
CA THR A 156 4.69 -11.39 -15.87
C THR A 156 6.11 -11.50 -16.40
N GLY A 157 7.01 -12.05 -15.58
CA GLY A 157 8.43 -12.21 -15.93
C GLY A 157 8.66 -13.22 -17.06
N LEU A 158 9.94 -13.42 -17.42
CA LEU A 158 10.39 -14.28 -18.53
C LEU A 158 9.77 -15.69 -18.53
N MET A 159 9.49 -16.26 -17.35
CA MET A 159 8.84 -17.57 -17.25
C MET A 159 7.40 -17.60 -17.83
N GLY A 160 6.67 -16.49 -17.79
CA GLY A 160 5.37 -16.37 -18.46
C GLY A 160 5.50 -16.39 -19.99
N TYR A 161 6.67 -15.98 -20.51
CA TYR A 161 7.00 -16.10 -21.93
C TYR A 161 7.38 -17.53 -22.30
N LEU A 162 8.21 -18.19 -21.48
CA LEU A 162 8.62 -19.58 -21.72
C LEU A 162 7.45 -20.57 -21.66
N THR A 163 6.46 -20.30 -20.83
CA THR A 163 5.24 -21.13 -20.71
C THR A 163 4.16 -20.76 -21.73
N LEU A 164 4.40 -19.76 -22.59
CA LEU A 164 3.41 -19.19 -23.50
C LEU A 164 2.09 -18.76 -22.82
N GLU A 165 2.08 -18.59 -21.49
CA GLU A 165 0.88 -18.16 -20.74
C GLU A 165 0.35 -16.82 -21.27
N PHE A 166 1.23 -15.96 -21.78
CA PHE A 166 0.87 -14.66 -22.34
C PHE A 166 -0.03 -14.76 -23.59
N LEU A 167 0.10 -15.81 -24.41
CA LEU A 167 -0.71 -15.98 -25.63
C LEU A 167 -2.17 -16.28 -25.28
N PHE A 168 -2.39 -17.02 -24.20
CA PHE A 168 -3.73 -17.44 -23.81
C PHE A 168 -4.36 -16.50 -22.79
N ARG A 169 -3.56 -15.83 -21.95
CA ARG A 169 -4.04 -15.01 -20.81
C ARG A 169 -3.06 -13.88 -20.47
N PRO A 170 -2.99 -12.79 -21.27
CA PRO A 170 -2.15 -11.66 -20.93
C PRO A 170 -2.56 -11.07 -19.58
N THR A 171 -1.59 -10.90 -18.68
CA THR A 171 -1.78 -10.16 -17.43
C THR A 171 -1.31 -8.73 -17.66
N ALA A 172 -2.22 -7.77 -17.55
CA ALA A 172 -1.88 -6.36 -17.69
C ALA A 172 -0.79 -5.96 -16.67
N PRO A 173 0.21 -5.15 -17.08
CA PRO A 173 1.22 -4.67 -16.16
C PRO A 173 0.58 -3.89 -15.01
N VAL A 174 1.18 -3.97 -13.83
CA VAL A 174 0.78 -3.21 -12.65
C VAL A 174 1.81 -2.13 -12.40
N HIS A 175 1.38 -0.88 -12.48
CA HIS A 175 2.20 0.26 -12.09
C HIS A 175 2.03 0.52 -10.60
N LEU A 176 3.15 0.77 -9.92
CA LEU A 176 3.14 0.99 -8.49
C LEU A 176 4.18 2.01 -8.05
N VAL A 177 3.89 2.67 -6.94
CA VAL A 177 4.87 3.41 -6.13
C VAL A 177 5.22 2.53 -4.93
N GLU A 178 6.49 2.18 -4.80
CA GLU A 178 7.05 1.39 -3.72
C GLU A 178 7.83 2.32 -2.77
N PHE A 179 7.50 2.30 -1.48
CA PHE A 179 8.34 2.90 -0.45
C PHE A 179 9.06 1.79 0.33
N ARG A 180 10.37 1.92 0.49
CA ARG A 180 11.19 1.01 1.30
C ARG A 180 11.67 1.71 2.55
N THR A 181 11.47 1.06 3.71
CA THR A 181 12.08 1.49 4.97
C THR A 181 13.60 1.32 4.91
N MET A 182 14.31 2.12 5.71
CA MET A 182 15.77 2.02 5.82
C MET A 182 16.20 0.74 6.56
N ARG A 183 17.51 0.45 6.58
CA ARG A 183 18.08 -0.65 7.39
C ARG A 183 17.95 -0.39 8.90
N GLN A 184 17.85 0.86 9.31
CA GLN A 184 17.48 1.26 10.65
C GLN A 184 16.10 1.90 10.56
N SER A 185 15.06 1.13 10.89
CA SER A 185 13.69 1.65 10.89
C SER A 185 13.47 2.52 12.13
N PRO A 186 12.92 3.75 11.98
CA PRO A 186 12.48 4.53 13.12
C PRO A 186 11.51 3.74 14.01
N SER A 187 11.53 4.04 15.30
CA SER A 187 10.53 3.59 16.26
C SER A 187 9.14 4.13 15.90
N ARG A 188 8.08 3.51 16.41
CA ARG A 188 6.71 4.00 16.22
C ARG A 188 6.55 5.47 16.68
N LEU A 189 7.14 5.83 17.82
CA LEU A 189 7.08 7.20 18.33
C LEU A 189 7.77 8.20 17.38
N GLU A 190 8.92 7.84 16.81
CA GLU A 190 9.62 8.68 15.84
C GLU A 190 8.83 8.84 14.53
N TRP A 191 8.23 7.78 14.01
CA TRP A 191 7.32 7.87 12.86
C TRP A 191 6.20 8.87 13.09
N HIS A 192 5.57 8.86 14.27
CA HIS A 192 4.55 9.85 14.61
C HIS A 192 5.08 11.28 14.79
N ARG A 193 6.29 11.44 15.34
CA ARG A 193 6.93 12.78 15.41
C ARG A 193 7.15 13.35 14.01
N ILE A 194 7.63 12.54 13.08
CA ILE A 194 7.83 12.92 11.67
C ILE A 194 6.49 13.28 11.03
N ALA A 195 5.47 12.44 11.19
CA ALA A 195 4.13 12.71 10.69
C ALA A 195 3.56 14.04 11.20
N ARG A 196 3.66 14.31 12.51
CA ARG A 196 3.22 15.57 13.10
C ARG A 196 3.97 16.77 12.55
N ALA A 197 5.28 16.67 12.37
CA ALA A 197 6.09 17.74 11.79
C ALA A 197 5.65 18.07 10.35
N ILE A 198 5.38 17.05 9.52
CA ILE A 198 4.86 17.22 8.16
C ILE A 198 3.48 17.90 8.17
N VAL A 199 2.59 17.47 9.06
CA VAL A 199 1.25 18.09 9.18
C VAL A 199 1.35 19.54 9.64
N GLN A 200 2.17 19.83 10.65
CA GLN A 200 2.39 21.19 11.15
C GLN A 200 2.98 22.11 10.07
N SER A 201 3.96 21.65 9.30
CA SER A 201 4.55 22.46 8.23
C SER A 201 3.52 22.82 7.15
N ARG A 202 2.58 21.92 6.84
CA ARG A 202 1.48 22.19 5.90
C ARG A 202 0.47 23.19 6.44
N MET A 203 0.19 23.15 7.74
CA MET A 203 -0.71 24.11 8.38
C MET A 203 -0.12 25.52 8.44
N GLN A 204 1.22 25.63 8.57
CA GLN A 204 1.94 26.91 8.61
C GLN A 204 2.20 27.50 7.23
N SER A 205 2.34 26.65 6.21
CA SER A 205 2.42 27.05 4.81
C SER A 205 1.17 26.54 4.09
N PRO A 206 0.00 27.20 4.29
CA PRO A 206 -1.11 27.02 3.39
C PRO A 206 -0.65 27.62 2.05
N VAL A 207 0.04 26.80 1.25
CA VAL A 207 0.28 27.11 -0.15
C VAL A 207 -1.08 27.49 -0.69
N ALA A 208 -1.18 28.69 -1.26
CA ALA A 208 -2.37 29.17 -1.93
C ALA A 208 -2.71 28.14 -3.00
N ALA A 209 -3.67 27.26 -2.68
CA ALA A 209 -4.15 26.20 -3.55
C ALA A 209 -4.88 26.81 -4.76
#